data_AF-A0A544TFV0-F1
#
_entry.id   AF-A0A544TFV0-F1
#
_cell.length_a   1.000
_cell.length_b   1.000
_cell.length_c   1.000
_cell.angle_alpha   90.00
_cell.angle_beta   90.00
_cell.angle_gamma   90.00
#
_symmetry.space_group_name_H-M   'P 1'
#
loop_
_entity.id
_entity.type
_entity.pdbx_description
1 polymer ?
#
loop_
_entity_poly.entity_id
_entity_poly.type
_entity_poly.pdbx_seq_one_letter_code
_entity_poly.pdbx_strand_id
1 'polypeptide(L)'
;MNKLSRLDIQKIEYYWIDHKDNKRQLKYREWELLNPHNDLEMNTGGGQSGKVSMPTENKAVLLAGDKRYQNLQHIVNTIESMYSKLNHDLKTIVDMLLGYRWMLRMGRYCG
;
A
#
# COMPACT_ATOMS: atom_id res chain seq x y z
N MET A 1 -11.43 -28.59 1.99
CA MET A 1 -10.91 -27.34 2.56
C MET A 1 -9.39 -27.35 2.36
N ASN A 2 -8.86 -26.55 1.43
CA ASN A 2 -7.41 -26.50 1.19
C ASN A 2 -6.75 -25.78 2.36
N LYS A 3 -5.82 -26.47 3.04
CA LYS A 3 -5.00 -25.85 4.08
C LYS A 3 -3.95 -24.98 3.38
N LEU A 4 -3.70 -23.78 3.93
CA LEU A 4 -2.62 -22.93 3.46
C LEU A 4 -1.29 -23.68 3.58
N SER A 5 -0.43 -23.55 2.58
CA SER A 5 0.92 -24.10 2.66
C SER A 5 1.74 -23.30 3.68
N ARG A 6 2.83 -23.91 4.17
CA ARG A 6 3.78 -23.21 5.05
C ARG A 6 4.33 -21.93 4.40
N LEU A 7 4.54 -21.95 3.08
CA LEU A 7 5.03 -20.80 2.33
C LEU A 7 3.99 -19.66 2.30
N ASP A 8 2.72 -19.99 2.18
CA ASP A 8 1.66 -18.99 2.18
C ASP A 8 1.56 -18.28 3.56
N ILE A 9 1.67 -19.06 4.64
CA ILE A 9 1.67 -18.52 6.01
C ILE A 9 2.87 -17.58 6.21
N GLN A 10 4.07 -17.99 5.80
CA GLN A 10 5.27 -17.15 5.89
C GLN A 10 5.13 -15.85 5.08
N LYS A 11 4.49 -15.93 3.90
CA LYS A 11 4.24 -14.76 3.06
C LYS A 11 3.25 -13.80 3.70
N ILE A 12 2.19 -14.31 4.33
CA ILE A 12 1.25 -13.49 5.10
C ILE A 12 1.94 -12.80 6.27
N GLU A 13 2.77 -13.54 7.02
CA GLU A 13 3.57 -12.94 8.10
C GLU A 13 4.47 -11.83 7.59
N TYR A 14 5.12 -12.03 6.43
CA TYR A 14 5.97 -11.02 5.81
C TYR A 14 5.19 -9.73 5.50
N TYR A 15 3.99 -9.86 4.89
CA TYR A 15 3.13 -8.70 4.63
C TYR A 15 2.70 -7.97 5.90
N TRP A 16 2.50 -8.70 7.00
CA TRP A 16 2.13 -8.12 8.29
C TRP A 16 3.30 -7.36 8.93
N ILE A 17 4.52 -7.91 8.91
CA ILE A 17 5.72 -7.23 9.44
C ILE A 17 5.98 -5.94 8.67
N ASP A 18 5.95 -6.04 7.35
CA ASP A 18 6.26 -4.94 6.46
C ASP A 18 5.03 -4.05 6.22
N HIS A 19 3.96 -4.17 7.01
CA HIS A 19 2.72 -3.41 6.84
C HIS A 19 2.97 -1.89 6.78
N LYS A 20 3.88 -1.36 7.62
CA LYS A 20 4.27 0.06 7.56
C LYS A 20 4.91 0.43 6.21
N ASP A 21 5.76 -0.45 5.68
CA ASP A 21 6.40 -0.24 4.38
C ASP A 21 5.40 -0.40 3.24
N ASN A 22 4.48 -1.38 3.31
CA ASN A 22 3.38 -1.54 2.36
C ASN A 22 2.51 -0.27 2.28
N LYS A 23 2.23 0.38 3.42
CA LYS A 23 1.53 1.68 3.46
C LYS A 23 2.35 2.81 2.82
N ARG A 24 3.66 2.83 3.05
CA ARG A 24 4.57 3.79 2.42
C ARG A 24 4.61 3.60 0.90
N GLN A 25 4.77 2.37 0.43
CA GLN A 25 4.77 2.01 -0.99
C GLN A 25 3.43 2.34 -1.64
N LEU A 26 2.30 2.08 -0.97
CA LEU A 26 0.97 2.43 -1.47
C LEU A 26 0.86 3.94 -1.72
N LYS A 27 1.23 4.77 -0.73
CA LYS A 27 1.21 6.25 -0.84
C LYS A 27 2.17 6.75 -1.91
N TYR A 28 3.37 6.18 -1.98
CA TYR A 28 4.34 6.55 -3.02
C TYR A 28 3.80 6.23 -4.41
N ARG A 29 3.21 5.04 -4.59
CA ARG A 29 2.64 4.63 -5.87
C ARG A 29 1.43 5.49 -6.28
N GLU A 30 0.58 5.83 -5.31
CA GLU A 30 -0.50 6.79 -5.51
C GLU A 30 0.04 8.14 -6.00
N TRP A 31 1.08 8.65 -5.34
CA TRP A 31 1.72 9.89 -5.74
C TRP A 31 2.31 9.82 -7.15
N GLU A 32 3.01 8.73 -7.51
CA GLU A 32 3.55 8.52 -8.86
C GLU A 32 2.47 8.55 -9.94
N LEU A 33 1.33 7.87 -9.70
CA LEU A 33 0.24 7.77 -10.67
C LEU A 33 -0.49 9.11 -10.86
N LEU A 34 -0.55 9.92 -9.80
CA LEU A 34 -1.24 11.20 -9.80
C LEU A 34 -0.32 12.37 -10.22
N ASN A 35 0.98 12.17 -10.18
CA ASN A 35 2.01 13.16 -10.55
C ASN A 35 3.00 12.49 -11.53
N PRO A 36 2.56 12.09 -12.73
CA PRO A 36 3.51 11.70 -13.77
C PRO A 36 4.52 12.83 -13.94
N HIS A 37 5.81 12.50 -14.07
CA HIS A 37 6.85 13.50 -14.31
C HIS A 37 6.38 14.47 -15.41
N ASN A 38 6.59 15.77 -15.19
CA ASN A 38 6.22 16.85 -16.09
C ASN A 38 7.02 16.78 -17.41
N ASP A 39 6.87 15.70 -18.18
CA ASP A 39 7.39 15.57 -19.54
C ASP A 39 6.42 16.23 -20.55
N LEU A 40 5.59 17.17 -20.08
CA LEU A 40 4.60 17.92 -20.86
C LEU A 40 4.83 19.44 -20.80
N GLU A 41 6.09 19.88 -20.73
CA GLU A 41 6.46 21.24 -21.17
C GLU A 41 6.54 21.37 -22.71
N MET A 42 5.90 20.47 -23.46
CA MET A 42 5.86 20.57 -24.92
C MET A 42 4.56 20.02 -25.52
N ASN A 43 3.45 20.71 -25.25
CA ASN A 43 2.33 20.72 -26.20
C ASN A 43 1.92 22.17 -26.50
N THR A 44 2.62 22.71 -27.49
CA THR A 44 2.16 23.67 -28.48
C THR A 44 0.67 23.46 -28.82
N GLY A 45 -0.11 24.54 -28.86
CA GLY A 45 -1.38 24.56 -29.59
C GLY A 45 -2.55 25.06 -28.76
N GLY A 46 -2.86 26.36 -28.92
CA GLY A 46 -4.10 26.93 -28.44
C GLY A 46 -5.33 26.27 -29.08
N GLY A 47 -6.44 26.27 -28.32
CA GLY A 47 -7.79 26.03 -28.83
C GLY A 47 -8.41 24.70 -28.44
N GLN A 48 -9.10 24.66 -27.30
CA GLN A 48 -10.57 24.51 -27.24
C GLN A 48 -11.05 24.43 -25.79
N SER A 49 -11.94 25.35 -25.46
CA SER A 49 -12.79 25.37 -24.28
C SER A 49 -13.70 24.12 -24.26
N GLY A 50 -13.89 23.47 -23.10
CA GLY A 50 -15.07 22.59 -22.91
C GLY A 50 -14.92 21.22 -22.22
N LYS A 51 -13.80 20.87 -21.56
CA LYS A 51 -13.81 19.73 -20.63
C LYS A 51 -13.83 20.23 -19.21
N VAL A 52 -15.01 20.18 -18.56
CA VAL A 52 -15.07 20.03 -17.10
C VAL A 52 -14.45 18.67 -16.81
N SER A 53 -13.12 18.64 -16.79
CA SER A 53 -12.34 17.46 -16.45
C SER A 53 -12.69 17.18 -15.00
N MET A 54 -13.56 16.21 -14.74
CA MET A 54 -13.83 15.72 -13.39
C MET A 54 -12.53 15.10 -12.90
N PRO A 55 -11.68 15.87 -12.20
CA PRO A 55 -10.31 15.46 -11.98
C PRO A 55 -10.30 14.26 -11.03
N THR A 56 -11.30 14.15 -10.16
CA THR A 56 -11.52 13.03 -9.25
C THR A 56 -11.84 11.73 -9.99
N GLU A 57 -12.72 11.75 -11.00
CA GLU A 57 -13.09 10.56 -11.76
C GLU A 57 -11.90 10.03 -12.57
N ASN A 58 -11.18 10.93 -13.25
CA ASN A 58 -9.98 10.57 -14.00
C ASN A 58 -8.89 9.98 -13.10
N LYS A 59 -8.69 10.55 -11.89
CA LYS A 59 -7.77 9.98 -10.89
C LYS A 59 -8.22 8.61 -10.41
N ALA A 60 -9.52 8.42 -10.16
CA ALA A 60 -10.06 7.13 -9.74
C ALA A 60 -9.86 6.05 -10.81
N VAL A 61 -10.06 6.38 -12.09
CA VAL A 61 -9.80 5.46 -13.21
C VAL A 61 -8.32 5.08 -13.28
N LEU A 62 -7.40 6.03 -13.12
CA LEU A 62 -5.95 5.77 -13.12
C LEU A 62 -5.55 4.82 -11.98
N LEU A 63 -6.05 5.07 -10.76
CA LEU A 63 -5.76 4.22 -9.60
C LEU A 63 -6.41 2.83 -9.73
N ALA A 64 -7.62 2.74 -10.29
CA ALA A 64 -8.30 1.49 -10.55
C ALA A 64 -7.58 0.64 -11.61
N GLY A 65 -6.95 1.28 -12.59
CA GLY A 65 -6.19 0.61 -13.66
C GLY A 65 -4.82 0.07 -13.23
N ASP A 66 -4.22 0.57 -12.16
CA ASP A 66 -2.87 0.15 -11.73
C ASP A 66 -2.91 -1.11 -10.85
N LYS A 67 -2.51 -2.25 -11.43
CA LYS A 67 -2.50 -3.55 -10.74
C LYS A 67 -1.63 -3.56 -9.47
N ARG A 68 -0.53 -2.80 -9.46
CA ARG A 68 0.39 -2.75 -8.31
C ARG A 68 -0.25 -2.00 -7.14
N TYR A 69 -0.84 -0.84 -7.41
CA TYR A 69 -1.61 -0.05 -6.45
C TYR A 69 -2.76 -0.87 -5.89
N GLN A 70 -3.57 -1.52 -6.74
CA GLN A 70 -4.68 -2.37 -6.31
C GLN A 70 -4.22 -3.51 -5.39
N ASN A 71 -3.10 -4.17 -5.72
CA ASN A 71 -2.54 -5.23 -4.87
C ASN A 71 -2.04 -4.70 -3.52
N LEU A 72 -1.32 -3.57 -3.50
CA LEU A 72 -0.87 -2.93 -2.26
C LEU A 72 -2.06 -2.49 -1.39
N GLN A 73 -3.07 -1.89 -2.01
CA GLN A 73 -4.30 -1.45 -1.36
C GLN A 73 -5.04 -2.64 -0.74
N HIS A 74 -5.17 -3.74 -1.49
CA HIS A 74 -5.80 -4.96 -0.99
C HIS A 74 -5.05 -5.54 0.22
N ILE A 75 -3.73 -5.62 0.18
CA ILE A 75 -2.90 -6.10 1.29
C ILE A 75 -3.10 -5.22 2.54
N VAL A 76 -2.98 -3.90 2.38
CA VAL A 76 -3.13 -2.94 3.49
C VAL A 76 -4.53 -3.04 4.12
N ASN A 77 -5.58 -2.98 3.29
CA ASN A 77 -6.97 -3.03 3.76
C ASN A 77 -7.29 -4.35 4.46
N THR A 78 -6.76 -5.47 3.94
CA THR A 78 -6.97 -6.79 4.54
C THR A 78 -6.33 -6.86 5.93
N ILE A 79 -5.08 -6.40 6.08
CA ILE A 79 -4.38 -6.37 7.36
C ILE A 79 -5.11 -5.46 8.36
N GLU A 80 -5.50 -4.25 7.94
CA GLU A 80 -6.22 -3.32 8.81
C GLU A 80 -7.60 -3.87 9.24
N SER A 81 -8.33 -4.52 8.33
CA SER A 81 -9.61 -5.17 8.66
C SER A 81 -9.45 -6.35 9.62
N MET A 82 -8.39 -7.14 9.47
CA MET A 82 -8.08 -8.22 10.41
C MET A 82 -7.74 -7.65 11.78
N TYR A 83 -6.84 -6.64 11.83
CA TYR A 83 -6.45 -5.99 13.06
C TYR A 83 -7.64 -5.34 13.77
N SER A 84 -8.55 -4.67 13.05
CA SER A 84 -9.72 -4.03 13.65
C SER A 84 -10.63 -5.04 14.36
N LYS A 85 -10.73 -6.28 13.85
CA LYS A 85 -11.53 -7.37 14.40
C LYS A 85 -10.90 -8.06 15.61
N LEU A 86 -9.63 -7.83 15.90
CA LEU A 86 -8.96 -8.42 17.06
C LEU A 86 -9.45 -7.78 18.37
N ASN A 87 -9.56 -8.62 19.40
CA ASN A 87 -9.79 -8.19 20.77
C ASN A 87 -8.58 -7.42 21.31
N HIS A 88 -8.79 -6.62 22.36
CA HIS A 88 -7.75 -5.78 22.96
C HIS A 88 -6.47 -6.55 23.29
N ASP A 89 -6.57 -7.69 23.98
CA ASP A 89 -5.40 -8.47 24.39
C ASP A 89 -4.62 -9.02 23.19
N LEU A 90 -5.34 -9.45 22.14
CA LEU A 90 -4.72 -9.91 20.89
C LEU A 90 -4.02 -8.77 20.14
N LYS A 91 -4.58 -7.57 20.15
CA LYS A 91 -3.93 -6.38 19.60
C LYS A 91 -2.64 -6.08 20.34
N THR A 92 -2.66 -6.11 21.68
CA THR A 92 -1.47 -5.93 22.51
C THR A 92 -0.37 -6.95 22.17
N ILE A 93 -0.73 -8.22 22.00
CA ILE A 93 0.23 -9.26 21.61
C ILE A 93 0.83 -8.98 20.23
N VAL A 94 -0.01 -8.62 19.25
CA VAL A 94 0.45 -8.29 17.89
C VAL A 94 1.39 -7.09 17.91
N ASP A 95 1.06 -6.04 18.66
CA ASP A 95 1.86 -4.83 18.76
C ASP A 95 3.21 -5.10 19.43
N MET A 96 3.22 -5.91 20.49
CA MET A 96 4.46 -6.37 21.13
C MET A 96 5.32 -7.18 20.15
N LEU A 97 4.75 -8.19 19.49
CA LEU A 97 5.46 -9.04 18.53
C LEU A 97 6.08 -8.23 17.38
N LEU A 98 5.34 -7.26 16.86
CA LEU A 98 5.85 -6.34 15.85
C LEU A 98 6.98 -5.49 16.45
N GLY A 99 6.79 -4.88 17.62
CA GLY A 99 7.81 -4.08 18.31
C GLY A 99 9.13 -4.84 18.50
N TYR A 100 9.08 -6.05 19.05
CA TYR A 100 10.27 -6.90 19.22
C TYR A 100 10.94 -7.25 17.88
N ARG A 101 10.15 -7.58 16.85
CA ARG A 101 10.70 -7.97 15.54
C ARG A 101 11.33 -6.77 14.80
N TRP A 102 10.78 -5.57 14.97
CA TRP A 102 11.40 -4.31 14.52
C TRP A 102 12.73 -4.05 15.24
N MET A 103 12.79 -4.27 16.55
CA MET A 103 14.02 -4.11 17.33
C MET A 103 15.12 -5.08 16.88
N LEU A 104 14.77 -6.35 16.61
CA LEU A 104 15.69 -7.35 16.06
C LEU A 104 16.16 -7.05 14.62
N ARG A 105 15.35 -6.33 13.83
CA ARG A 105 15.74 -5.88 12.49
C ARG A 105 16.71 -4.70 12.60
N MET A 106 16.43 -3.70 13.43
CA MET A 106 17.29 -2.54 13.65
C MET A 106 18.65 -2.92 14.26
N GLY A 107 18.67 -3.84 15.23
CA GLY A 107 19.92 -4.33 15.84
C GLY A 107 20.86 -5.07 14.87
N ARG A 108 20.36 -5.53 13.71
CA ARG A 108 21.18 -6.15 12.66
C ARG A 108 21.80 -5.15 11.66
N TYR A 109 21.42 -3.88 11.72
CA TYR A 109 22.00 -2.80 10.89
C TYR A 109 23.02 -1.94 11.63
N CYS A 110 23.29 -2.24 12.91
CA CYS A 110 24.29 -1.53 13.74
C CYS A 110 25.54 -2.39 14.04
N GLY A 111 25.80 -3.42 13.25
CA GLY A 111 26.98 -4.30 13.37
C GLY A 111 27.85 -4.24 12.13
#